data_AF-A0A4Y2VRX7-F1
#
_entry.id   AF-A0A4Y2VRX7-F1
#
_cell.length_a   1.000
_cell.length_b   1.000
_cell.length_c   1.000
_cell.angle_alpha   90.00
_cell.angle_beta   90.00
_cell.angle_gamma   90.00
#
_symmetry.space_group_name_H-M   'P 1'
#
loop_
_entity.id
_entity.type
_entity.pdbx_description
1 polymer ?
#
loop_
_entity_poly.entity_id
_entity_poly.type
_entity_poly.pdbx_seq_one_letter_code
_entity_poly.pdbx_strand_id
1 'polypeptide(L)'
;MLEGREFSIYTDQRPLTDAFKQKADKCSSRQLRHLDFISQFSTDIRYFKGTENIVVDALSYIEIHAISNKILNFHEISLSQLNDSELQKLLTTNRVVEKHYFPLEDVVRSTKAKNRRIGKKTV
;
A
#
# COMPACT_ATOMS: atom_id res chain seq x y z
N MET A 1 18.28 8.24 17.51
CA MET A 1 17.72 8.96 18.66
C MET A 1 17.06 10.24 18.14
N LEU A 2 15.85 10.61 18.56
CA LEU A 2 15.23 11.90 18.20
C LEU A 2 15.37 12.82 19.41
N GLU A 3 16.08 13.94 19.27
CA GLU A 3 16.29 14.92 20.35
C GLU A 3 16.83 14.31 21.67
N GLY A 4 17.68 13.28 21.59
CA GLY A 4 18.20 12.61 22.78
C GLY A 4 17.27 11.54 23.39
N ARG A 5 16.11 11.28 22.78
CA ARG A 5 15.11 10.31 23.28
C ARG A 5 15.04 9.07 22.42
N GLU A 6 14.94 7.92 23.09
CA GLU A 6 14.58 6.66 22.44
C GLU A 6 13.10 6.66 22.06
N PHE A 7 12.81 6.07 20.91
CA PHE A 7 11.46 5.91 20.40
C PHE A 7 11.38 4.68 19.51
N SER A 8 10.17 4.14 19.39
CA SER A 8 9.86 3.02 18.51
C SER A 8 9.16 3.51 17.25
N ILE A 9 9.48 2.91 16.11
CA ILE A 9 8.82 3.18 14.84
C ILE A 9 7.71 2.15 14.64
N TYR A 10 6.48 2.61 14.45
CA TYR A 10 5.33 1.74 14.16
C TYR A 10 5.03 1.75 12.65
N THR A 11 4.89 0.56 12.06
CA THR A 11 4.57 0.42 10.64
C THR A 11 3.70 -0.81 10.40
N ASP A 12 2.83 -0.74 9.40
CA ASP A 12 2.08 -1.87 8.89
C ASP A 12 2.84 -2.71 7.86
N GLN A 13 4.10 -2.36 7.59
CA GLN A 13 4.98 -3.09 6.69
C GLN A 13 5.81 -4.13 7.44
N ARG A 14 5.33 -5.38 7.44
CA ARG A 14 6.03 -6.53 8.03
C ARG A 14 7.48 -6.72 7.57
N PRO A 15 7.86 -6.47 6.30
CA PRO A 15 9.26 -6.61 5.90
C PRO A 15 10.22 -5.68 6.66
N LEU A 16 9.75 -4.51 7.11
CA LEU A 16 10.59 -3.53 7.82
C LEU A 16 10.82 -3.90 9.29
N THR A 17 9.91 -4.63 9.93
CA THR A 17 10.06 -5.01 11.35
C THR A 17 11.19 -5.98 11.60
N ASP A 18 11.54 -6.76 10.57
CA ASP A 18 12.65 -7.70 10.62
C ASP A 18 13.86 -7.24 9.79
N ALA A 19 13.81 -6.04 9.21
CA ALA A 19 14.86 -5.55 8.31
C ALA A 19 16.24 -5.51 8.98
N PHE A 20 16.31 -5.08 10.25
CA PHE A 20 17.56 -5.05 11.02
C PHE A 20 18.01 -6.42 11.55
N LYS A 21 17.17 -7.45 11.45
CA LYS A 21 17.52 -8.85 11.81
C LYS A 21 17.99 -9.65 10.60
N GLN A 22 17.74 -9.15 9.39
CA GLN A 22 18.11 -9.81 8.15
C GLN A 22 19.60 -9.60 7.82
N LYS A 23 20.21 -10.56 7.13
CA LYS A 23 21.58 -10.43 6.62
C LYS A 23 21.62 -9.36 5.53
N ALA A 24 22.65 -8.51 5.55
CA ALA A 24 22.88 -7.44 4.58
C ALA A 24 22.84 -7.92 3.11
N ASP A 25 23.32 -9.13 2.84
CA ASP A 25 23.35 -9.74 1.50
C ASP A 25 21.96 -9.91 0.86
N LYS A 26 20.89 -9.85 1.66
CA LYS A 26 19.49 -9.94 1.17
C LYS A 26 18.91 -8.58 0.79
N CYS A 27 19.60 -7.48 1.11
CA CYS A 27 19.14 -6.13 0.81
C CYS A 27 19.87 -5.57 -0.43
N SER A 28 19.12 -4.91 -1.31
CA SER A 28 19.73 -4.12 -2.38
C SER A 28 20.55 -2.96 -1.79
N SER A 29 21.54 -2.46 -2.53
CA SER A 29 22.34 -1.30 -2.10
C SER A 29 21.51 -0.04 -1.84
N ARG A 30 20.31 0.08 -2.42
CA ARG A 30 19.37 1.16 -2.12
C ARG A 30 18.70 0.94 -0.76
N GLN A 31 18.19 -0.27 -0.51
CA GLN A 31 17.55 -0.60 0.77
C GLN A 31 18.54 -0.46 1.93
N LEU A 32 19.78 -0.91 1.75
CA LEU A 32 20.81 -0.83 2.77
C LEU A 32 21.13 0.63 3.14
N ARG A 33 21.28 1.52 2.15
CA ARG A 33 21.44 2.97 2.39
C ARG A 33 20.27 3.58 3.16
N HIS A 34 19.04 3.15 2.88
CA HIS A 34 17.87 3.65 3.61
C HIS A 34 17.82 3.10 5.04
N LEU A 35 18.15 1.83 5.25
CA LEU A 35 18.22 1.23 6.58
C LEU A 35 19.34 1.85 7.42
N ASP A 36 20.49 2.16 6.83
CA ASP A 36 21.58 2.88 7.49
C ASP A 36 21.17 4.28 7.91
N PHE A 37 20.33 4.96 7.11
CA PHE A 37 19.78 6.24 7.50
C PHE A 37 18.78 6.11 8.65
N ILE A 38 17.87 5.14 8.57
CA ILE A 38 16.85 4.89 9.60
C ILE A 38 17.52 4.51 10.93
N SER A 39 18.60 3.72 10.90
CA SER A 39 19.30 3.23 12.10
C SER A 39 19.94 4.35 12.93
N GLN A 40 20.25 5.51 12.32
CA GLN A 40 20.69 6.71 13.04
C GLN A 40 19.60 7.22 14.01
N PHE A 41 18.33 6.96 13.69
CA PHE A 41 17.19 7.37 14.50
C PHE A 41 16.68 6.26 15.40
N SER A 42 16.41 5.07 14.89
CA SER A 42 15.99 3.94 15.70
C SER A 42 16.11 2.64 14.91
N THR A 43 16.40 1.55 15.62
CA THR A 43 16.33 0.18 15.10
C THR A 43 15.13 -0.59 15.64
N ASP A 44 14.40 -0.02 16.61
CA ASP A 44 13.18 -0.60 17.19
C ASP A 44 11.99 -0.29 16.28
N ILE A 45 11.74 -1.18 15.32
CA ILE A 45 10.61 -1.13 14.39
C ILE A 45 9.58 -2.20 14.77
N ARG A 46 8.35 -1.79 15.05
CA ARG A 46 7.26 -2.65 15.51
C ARG A 46 6.12 -2.70 14.51
N TYR A 47 5.55 -3.89 14.36
CA TYR A 47 4.38 -4.07 13.52
C TYR A 47 3.17 -3.41 14.18
N PHE A 48 2.48 -2.59 13.42
CA PHE A 48 1.17 -2.06 13.74
C PHE A 48 0.17 -2.52 12.70
N LYS A 49 -1.02 -2.93 13.11
CA LYS A 49 -1.98 -3.49 12.17
C LYS A 49 -2.48 -2.38 11.24
N GLY A 50 -2.36 -2.55 9.94
CA GLY A 50 -2.81 -1.54 8.96
C GLY A 50 -4.29 -1.14 9.11
N THR A 51 -5.15 -2.02 9.65
CA THR A 51 -6.54 -1.64 9.96
C THR A 51 -6.68 -0.53 11.00
N GLU A 52 -5.69 -0.40 11.86
CA GLU A 52 -5.61 0.58 12.95
C GLU A 52 -4.74 1.78 12.56
N ASN A 53 -4.00 1.70 11.44
CA ASN A 53 -3.09 2.73 10.94
C ASN A 53 -3.80 3.86 10.17
N ILE A 54 -5.04 4.19 10.58
CA ILE A 54 -5.97 5.06 9.85
C ILE A 54 -5.38 6.46 9.64
N VAL A 55 -4.63 6.97 10.62
CA VAL A 55 -4.02 8.31 10.55
C VAL A 55 -2.93 8.36 9.48
N VAL A 56 -2.03 7.38 9.45
CA VAL A 56 -0.96 7.31 8.44
C VAL A 56 -1.55 7.06 7.07
N ASP A 57 -2.54 6.17 6.97
CA ASP A 57 -3.25 5.92 5.72
C ASP A 57 -3.84 7.25 5.20
N ALA A 58 -4.61 7.97 6.01
CA ALA A 58 -5.22 9.24 5.62
C ALA A 58 -4.19 10.28 5.15
N LEU A 59 -3.06 10.42 5.85
CA LEU A 59 -1.98 11.34 5.46
C LEU A 59 -1.32 10.90 4.13
N SER A 60 -1.05 9.61 3.98
CA SER A 60 -0.46 9.06 2.75
C SER A 60 -1.38 9.24 1.52
N TYR A 61 -2.70 9.13 1.73
CA TYR A 61 -3.68 9.37 0.67
C TYR A 61 -3.67 10.83 0.20
N ILE A 62 -3.50 11.80 1.09
CA ILE A 62 -3.49 13.23 0.72
C ILE A 62 -2.33 13.54 -0.22
N GLU A 63 -1.13 13.04 0.07
CA GLU A 63 0.06 13.26 -0.77
C GLU A 63 -0.10 12.62 -2.15
N ILE A 64 -0.57 11.37 -2.20
CA ILE A 64 -0.82 10.66 -3.45
C ILE A 64 -1.92 11.36 -4.26
N HIS A 65 -3.00 11.79 -3.61
CA HIS A 65 -4.10 12.47 -4.28
C HIS A 65 -3.68 13.84 -4.84
N ALA A 66 -2.87 14.60 -4.10
CA ALA A 66 -2.33 15.87 -4.55
C ALA A 66 -1.41 15.73 -5.77
N ILE A 67 -0.57 14.68 -5.81
CA ILE A 67 0.28 14.36 -6.96
C ILE A 67 -0.57 13.85 -8.14
N SER A 68 -1.51 12.95 -7.86
CA SER A 68 -2.30 12.30 -8.90
C SER A 68 -3.27 13.26 -9.58
N ASN A 69 -3.92 14.19 -8.86
CA ASN A 69 -4.81 15.17 -9.47
C ASN A 69 -4.07 16.19 -10.35
N LYS A 70 -2.76 16.41 -10.09
CA LYS A 70 -1.93 17.25 -10.96
C LYS A 70 -1.55 16.56 -12.27
N ILE A 71 -1.41 15.23 -12.25
CA ILE A 71 -0.89 14.45 -13.37
C ILE A 71 -2.00 13.77 -14.18
N LEU A 72 -3.11 13.41 -13.54
CA LEU A 72 -4.20 12.63 -14.12
C LEU A 72 -5.56 13.31 -13.88
N ASN A 73 -6.32 13.48 -14.96
CA ASN A 73 -7.70 13.95 -14.90
C ASN A 73 -8.66 12.75 -14.75
N PHE A 74 -9.01 12.42 -13.50
CA PHE A 74 -9.92 11.30 -13.19
C PHE A 74 -11.30 11.44 -13.84
N HIS A 75 -11.76 12.67 -14.06
CA HIS A 75 -13.05 12.90 -14.70
C HIS A 75 -13.03 12.47 -16.17
N GLU A 76 -11.98 12.85 -16.89
CA GLU A 76 -11.81 12.49 -18.30
C GLU A 76 -11.56 10.97 -18.48
N ILE A 77 -10.79 10.36 -17.58
CA ILE A 77 -10.55 8.91 -17.58
C ILE A 77 -11.87 8.14 -17.36
N SER A 78 -12.69 8.57 -16.40
CA SER A 78 -13.98 7.91 -16.12
C SER A 78 -14.98 8.07 -17.27
N LEU A 79 -15.04 9.24 -17.90
CA LEU A 79 -15.85 9.47 -19.11
C LEU A 79 -15.37 8.59 -20.27
N SER A 80 -14.06 8.48 -20.47
CA SER A 80 -13.47 7.66 -21.54
C SER A 80 -13.76 6.17 -21.32
N GLN A 81 -13.68 5.68 -20.09
CA GLN A 81 -14.03 4.30 -19.74
C GLN A 81 -15.52 4.00 -19.92
N LEU A 82 -16.41 4.95 -19.61
CA LEU A 82 -17.85 4.77 -19.78
C LEU A 82 -18.21 4.58 -21.26
N ASN A 83 -17.53 5.34 -22.13
CA ASN A 83 -17.73 5.35 -23.57
C ASN A 83 -16.95 4.27 -24.32
N ASP A 84 -16.14 3.46 -23.62
CA ASP A 84 -15.32 2.43 -24.24
C ASP A 84 -16.17 1.23 -24.72
N SER A 85 -16.28 1.10 -26.04
CA SER A 85 -17.03 0.03 -26.69
C SER A 85 -16.47 -1.37 -26.44
N GLU A 86 -15.17 -1.51 -26.21
CA GLU A 86 -14.52 -2.79 -25.89
C GLU A 86 -14.92 -3.24 -24.48
N LEU A 87 -14.87 -2.32 -23.52
CA LEU A 87 -15.32 -2.56 -22.16
C LEU A 87 -16.81 -2.96 -22.12
N GLN A 88 -17.67 -2.29 -22.90
CA GLN A 88 -19.10 -2.67 -23.00
C GLN A 88 -19.30 -4.09 -23.56
N LYS A 89 -18.55 -4.46 -24.61
CA LYS A 89 -18.59 -5.82 -25.16
C LYS A 89 -18.14 -6.85 -24.13
N LEU A 90 -17.04 -6.59 -23.43
CA LEU A 90 -16.50 -7.50 -22.41
C LEU A 90 -17.50 -7.78 -21.27
N LEU A 91 -18.24 -6.77 -20.81
CA LEU A 91 -19.27 -6.92 -19.79
C LEU A 91 -20.45 -7.78 -20.24
N THR A 92 -20.86 -7.63 -21.51
CA THR A 92 -21.98 -8.39 -22.08
C THR A 92 -21.62 -9.84 -22.41
N THR A 93 -20.34 -10.14 -22.66
CA THR A 93 -19.91 -11.45 -23.18
C THR A 93 -19.82 -12.53 -22.08
N ASN A 94 -20.24 -12.23 -20.84
CA ASN A 94 -20.23 -13.15 -19.70
C ASN A 94 -18.85 -13.81 -19.43
N ARG A 95 -17.78 -13.18 -19.95
CA ARG A 95 -16.42 -13.37 -19.47
C ARG A 95 -16.30 -12.44 -18.28
N VAL A 96 -15.88 -12.99 -17.14
CA VAL A 96 -15.83 -12.33 -15.83
C VAL A 96 -14.98 -11.06 -15.90
N VAL A 97 -15.59 -9.97 -16.35
CA VAL A 97 -15.10 -8.62 -16.16
C VAL A 97 -16.01 -8.04 -15.10
N GLU A 98 -15.68 -8.34 -13.85
CA GLU A 98 -16.25 -7.60 -12.74
C GLU A 98 -15.86 -6.14 -12.96
N LYS A 99 -16.84 -5.25 -13.14
CA LYS A 99 -16.59 -3.83 -12.88
C LYS A 99 -16.21 -3.73 -11.42
N HIS A 100 -14.93 -3.81 -11.12
CA HIS A 100 -14.40 -3.18 -9.93
C HIS A 100 -14.50 -1.68 -10.18
N TYR A 101 -15.71 -1.15 -10.01
CA TYR A 101 -15.79 0.20 -9.49
C TYR A 101 -15.03 0.13 -8.18
N PHE A 102 -13.87 0.77 -8.17
CA PHE A 102 -13.32 1.24 -6.94
C PHE A 102 -14.06 2.56 -6.70
N PRO A 103 -15.17 2.61 -5.92
CA PRO A 103 -15.34 3.81 -5.14
C PRO A 103 -13.99 4.03 -4.45
N LEU A 104 -13.54 5.27 -4.33
CA LEU A 104 -12.24 5.54 -3.70
C LEU A 104 -12.11 4.83 -2.33
N GLU A 105 -13.25 4.51 -1.72
CA GLU A 105 -13.49 3.70 -0.53
C GLU A 105 -13.20 2.17 -0.65
N ASP A 106 -13.27 1.54 -1.82
CA ASP A 106 -13.03 0.09 -2.01
C ASP A 106 -11.59 -0.25 -2.40
N VAL A 107 -10.79 0.71 -2.89
CA VAL A 107 -9.32 0.58 -2.86
C VAL A 107 -8.86 0.34 -1.42
N VAL A 108 -9.53 1.00 -0.46
CA VAL A 108 -9.26 0.96 0.98
C VAL A 108 -9.70 -0.37 1.62
N ARG A 109 -10.67 -1.10 1.06
CA ARG A 109 -11.16 -2.40 1.60
C ARG A 109 -10.51 -3.63 0.96
N SER A 110 -10.11 -3.56 -0.31
CA SER A 110 -9.45 -4.66 -1.04
C SER A 110 -8.11 -5.10 -0.41
N THR A 111 -7.32 -4.15 0.12
CA THR A 111 -6.08 -4.43 0.86
C THR A 111 -6.31 -5.15 2.20
N LYS A 112 -7.50 -5.00 2.80
CA LYS A 112 -7.90 -5.69 4.05
C LYS A 112 -8.39 -7.13 3.82
N ALA A 113 -8.98 -7.46 2.66
CA ALA A 113 -9.59 -8.79 2.42
C ALA A 113 -8.62 -9.86 1.88
N LYS A 114 -7.56 -9.47 1.12
CA LYS A 114 -6.55 -10.43 0.64
C LYS A 114 -5.75 -11.07 1.78
N ASN A 115 -5.68 -10.40 2.93
CA ASN A 115 -5.07 -10.88 4.17
C ASN A 115 -5.94 -11.84 5.00
N ARG A 116 -7.13 -12.26 4.52
CA ARG A 116 -8.00 -13.20 5.26
C ARG A 116 -8.24 -14.55 4.59
N ARG A 117 -7.77 -14.81 3.36
CA ARG A 117 -8.11 -16.03 2.58
C ARG A 117 -6.97 -17.01 2.26
N ILE A 118 -5.70 -16.69 2.50
CA ILE A 118 -4.59 -17.66 2.24
C ILE A 118 -4.39 -18.64 3.41
N GLY A 119 -5.03 -18.41 4.56
CA GLY A 119 -5.12 -19.38 5.63
C GLY A 119 -6.37 -20.24 5.51
N LYS A 120 -6.36 -21.26 4.65
CA LYS A 120 -7.01 -22.58 4.89
C LYS A 120 -6.82 -23.53 3.70
N LYS A 121 -5.73 -24.30 3.74
CA LYS A 121 -5.67 -25.78 3.82
C LYS A 121 -4.26 -26.25 3.36
N THR A 122 -3.39 -26.77 4.23
CA THR A 122 -3.21 -28.21 4.54
C THR A 122 -3.31 -29.08 3.28
N VAL A 123 -2.27 -29.80 2.84
CA VAL A 123 -1.29 -30.65 3.54
C VAL A 123 0.09 -30.51 2.89
#